data_AF-A0A7Z9KBT6-F1
#
_entry.id   AF-A0A7Z9KBT6-F1
#
_cell.length_a   1.000
_cell.length_b   1.000
_cell.length_c   1.000
_cell.angle_alpha   90.00
_cell.angle_beta   90.00
_cell.angle_gamma   90.00
#
_symmetry.space_group_name_H-M   'P 1'
#
loop_
_entity.id
_entity.type
_entity.pdbx_description
1 polymer ?
#
loop_
_entity_poly.entity_id
_entity_poly.type
_entity_poly.pdbx_seq_one_letter_code
_entity_poly.pdbx_strand_id
1 'polypeptide(L)'
;MTTPRRRTPPRPKLAETTILKRTDITEDLWLVWMEKPEGFTFKPGQYCTLGVNGIERAYSISSAPYEEDLELFVELVPPPDGNLTPLLNELNVGDKLSIRPR
;
A
#
# COMPACT_ATOMS: atom_id res chain seq x y z
N MET A 1 -10.73 28.72 -34.01
CA MET A 1 -9.79 27.59 -33.85
C MET A 1 -9.88 27.12 -32.42
N THR A 2 -10.57 26.01 -32.17
CA THR A 2 -10.80 25.45 -30.83
C THR A 2 -9.62 24.58 -30.44
N THR A 3 -8.93 24.95 -29.36
CA THR A 3 -7.80 24.21 -28.78
C THR A 3 -8.25 22.82 -28.35
N PRO A 4 -7.55 21.73 -28.71
CA PRO A 4 -7.94 20.39 -28.29
C PRO A 4 -7.71 20.23 -26.79
N ARG A 5 -8.76 19.76 -26.08
CA ARG A 5 -8.74 19.46 -24.66
C ARG A 5 -7.72 18.33 -24.42
N ARG A 6 -6.64 18.64 -23.68
CA ARG A 6 -5.59 17.68 -23.31
C ARG A 6 -6.24 16.51 -22.56
N ARG A 7 -6.31 15.33 -23.18
CA ARG A 7 -6.75 14.10 -22.53
C ARG A 7 -5.75 13.77 -21.43
N THR A 8 -6.16 13.87 -20.18
CA THR A 8 -5.39 13.33 -19.06
C THR A 8 -5.24 11.82 -19.29
N PRO A 9 -4.02 11.26 -19.29
CA PRO A 9 -3.86 9.82 -19.43
C PRO A 9 -4.62 9.12 -18.31
N PRO A 10 -5.25 7.96 -18.59
CA PRO A 10 -5.92 7.18 -17.56
C PRO A 10 -4.89 6.86 -16.46
N ARG A 11 -5.27 7.05 -15.20
CA ARG A 11 -4.42 6.66 -14.08
C ARG A 11 -4.09 5.17 -14.25
N PRO A 12 -2.82 4.77 -14.13
CA PRO A 12 -2.47 3.35 -14.20
C PRO A 12 -3.34 2.59 -13.19
N LYS A 13 -3.92 1.47 -13.66
CA LYS A 13 -4.77 0.60 -12.84
C LYS A 13 -3.93 0.17 -11.63
N LEU A 14 -4.40 0.47 -10.42
CA LEU A 14 -3.71 0.05 -9.20
C LEU A 14 -3.60 -1.47 -9.23
N ALA A 15 -2.42 -2.00 -8.92
CA ALA A 15 -2.29 -3.44 -8.73
C ALA A 15 -3.04 -3.82 -7.46
N GLU A 16 -3.65 -5.00 -7.46
CA GLU A 16 -4.21 -5.60 -6.25
C GLU A 16 -3.15 -6.48 -5.60
N THR A 17 -3.16 -6.55 -4.28
CA THR A 17 -2.26 -7.38 -3.48
C THR A 17 -3.03 -7.96 -2.30
N THR A 18 -2.64 -9.15 -1.86
CA THR A 18 -3.28 -9.89 -0.77
C THR A 18 -2.39 -9.86 0.47
N ILE A 19 -2.99 -9.72 1.65
CA ILE A 19 -2.27 -9.87 2.92
C ILE A 19 -1.99 -11.35 3.16
N LEU A 20 -0.71 -11.69 3.29
CA LEU A 20 -0.23 -13.05 3.49
C LEU A 20 0.01 -13.35 4.97
N LYS A 21 0.46 -12.35 5.72
CA LYS A 21 0.74 -12.45 7.15
C LYS A 21 0.55 -11.11 7.82
N ARG A 22 0.11 -11.16 9.08
CA ARG A 22 0.04 -10.01 9.97
C ARG A 22 0.61 -10.37 11.33
N THR A 23 1.26 -9.43 12.00
CA THR A 23 1.72 -9.59 13.37
C THR A 23 1.56 -8.26 14.10
N ASP A 24 0.66 -8.22 15.07
CA ASP A 24 0.47 -7.05 15.93
C ASP A 24 1.56 -7.03 17.01
N ILE A 25 2.26 -5.90 17.11
CA ILE A 25 3.35 -5.68 18.06
C ILE A 25 2.81 -5.01 19.33
N THR A 26 1.92 -4.05 19.14
CA THR A 26 1.17 -3.33 20.19
C THR A 26 -0.28 -3.14 19.71
N GLU A 27 -1.09 -2.44 20.49
CA GLU A 27 -2.48 -2.09 20.11
C GLU A 27 -2.55 -1.17 18.88
N ASP A 28 -1.46 -0.48 18.57
CA ASP A 28 -1.36 0.54 17.52
C ASP A 28 -0.23 0.29 16.50
N LEU A 29 0.63 -0.72 16.68
CA LEU A 29 1.73 -1.03 15.76
C LEU A 29 1.63 -2.47 15.26
N TRP A 30 1.75 -2.65 13.95
CA TRP A 30 1.77 -3.99 13.36
C TRP A 30 2.70 -4.10 12.15
N LEU A 31 3.14 -5.33 11.92
CA LEU A 31 3.81 -5.75 10.70
C LEU A 31 2.79 -6.44 9.79
N VAL A 32 2.89 -6.17 8.49
CA VAL A 32 2.09 -6.81 7.46
C VAL A 32 2.96 -7.25 6.30
N TRP A 33 2.77 -8.50 5.87
CA TRP A 33 3.36 -9.05 4.66
C TRP A 33 2.28 -9.24 3.62
N MET A 34 2.60 -8.87 2.39
CA MET A 34 1.65 -8.83 1.30
C MET A 34 2.32 -9.25 0.00
N GLU A 35 1.53 -9.83 -0.89
CA GLU A 35 2.01 -10.33 -2.19
C GLU A 35 2.71 -9.21 -2.96
N LYS A 36 3.94 -9.47 -3.40
CA LYS A 36 4.64 -8.56 -4.30
C LYS A 36 4.07 -8.73 -5.71
N PRO A 37 3.45 -7.69 -6.29
CA PRO A 37 2.88 -7.80 -7.62
C PRO A 37 3.96 -8.17 -8.65
N GLU A 38 3.55 -8.87 -9.72
CA GLU A 38 4.46 -9.23 -10.79
C GLU A 38 5.14 -7.99 -11.39
N GLY A 39 6.47 -8.05 -11.53
CA GLY A 39 7.27 -6.92 -12.01
C GLY A 39 7.42 -5.76 -11.03
N PHE A 40 6.98 -5.91 -9.77
CA PHE A 40 7.19 -4.90 -8.74
C PHE A 40 8.66 -4.87 -8.31
N THR A 41 9.36 -3.79 -8.65
CA THR A 41 10.77 -3.56 -8.28
C THR A 41 10.92 -2.27 -7.50
N PHE A 42 11.81 -2.27 -6.51
CA PHE A 42 12.14 -1.10 -5.71
C PHE A 42 13.60 -1.17 -5.23
N LYS A 43 14.13 -0.04 -4.78
CA LYS A 43 15.43 0.09 -4.12
C LYS A 43 15.23 0.20 -2.61
N PRO A 44 16.18 -0.28 -1.78
CA PRO A 44 16.10 -0.10 -0.34
C PRO A 44 15.92 1.38 0.03
N GLY A 45 15.02 1.65 0.97
CA GLY A 45 14.64 3.02 1.37
C GLY A 45 13.54 3.67 0.53
N GLN A 46 13.02 3.00 -0.51
CA GLN A 46 11.80 3.43 -1.21
C GLN A 46 10.54 3.03 -0.44
N TYR A 47 9.41 3.55 -0.92
CA TYR A 47 8.09 3.33 -0.36
C TYR A 47 7.13 2.87 -1.47
N CYS A 48 6.11 2.09 -1.10
CA CYS A 48 4.97 1.83 -1.95
C CYS A 48 3.81 2.74 -1.55
N THR A 49 2.78 2.87 -2.40
CA THR A 49 1.52 3.48 -1.98
C THR A 49 0.48 2.39 -1.82
N LEU A 50 -0.12 2.32 -0.64
CA LEU A 50 -1.27 1.47 -0.36
C LEU A 50 -2.57 2.26 -0.48
N GLY A 51 -3.65 1.58 -0.84
CA GLY A 51 -4.97 2.20 -0.81
C GLY A 51 -6.13 1.25 -0.52
N VAL A 52 -7.12 1.79 0.18
CA VAL A 52 -8.38 1.14 0.56
C VAL A 52 -9.50 2.17 0.38
N ASN A 53 -10.63 1.77 -0.22
CA ASN A 53 -11.80 2.63 -0.44
C ASN A 53 -11.49 3.99 -1.11
N GLY A 54 -10.48 4.02 -2.00
CA GLY A 54 -10.08 5.24 -2.73
C GLY A 54 -9.18 6.20 -1.93
N ILE A 55 -8.83 5.88 -0.69
CA ILE A 55 -7.85 6.62 0.12
C ILE A 55 -6.48 5.97 -0.09
N GLU A 56 -5.46 6.78 -0.38
CA GLU A 56 -4.09 6.32 -0.64
C GLU A 56 -3.06 7.00 0.27
N ARG A 57 -2.09 6.23 0.79
CA ARG A 57 -0.91 6.76 1.48
C ARG A 57 0.35 5.96 1.16
N ALA A 58 1.49 6.64 1.27
CA ALA A 58 2.80 6.06 1.08
C ALA A 58 3.26 5.35 2.37
N TYR A 59 3.86 4.16 2.21
CA TYR A 59 4.45 3.37 3.29
C TYR A 59 5.84 2.89 2.88
N SER A 60 6.81 3.07 3.77
CA SER A 60 8.18 2.61 3.58
C SER A 60 8.23 1.08 3.50
N ILE A 61 8.92 0.56 2.49
CA ILE A 61 9.11 -0.87 2.34
C ILE A 61 10.20 -1.31 3.31
N SER A 62 9.88 -2.26 4.17
CA SER A 62 10.77 -2.80 5.19
C SER A 62 11.49 -4.07 4.73
N SER A 63 10.94 -4.79 3.73
CA SER A 63 11.58 -5.95 3.12
C SER A 63 12.68 -5.58 2.13
N ALA A 64 13.57 -6.53 1.85
CA ALA A 64 14.61 -6.41 0.85
C ALA A 64 14.06 -6.61 -0.58
N PRO A 65 14.65 -5.97 -1.61
CA PRO A 65 14.17 -6.06 -2.99
C PRO A 65 14.13 -7.48 -3.59
N TYR A 66 14.90 -8.42 -3.05
CA TYR A 66 14.96 -9.80 -3.51
C TYR A 66 13.99 -10.73 -2.76
N GLU A 67 13.32 -10.26 -1.70
CA GLU A 67 12.31 -11.05 -1.01
C GLU A 67 11.05 -11.19 -1.87
N GLU A 68 10.37 -12.32 -1.69
CA GLU A 68 9.16 -12.70 -2.43
C GLU A 68 7.97 -11.82 -2.02
N ASP A 69 7.92 -11.43 -0.75
CA ASP A 69 6.84 -10.62 -0.18
C ASP A 69 7.28 -9.19 0.15
N LEU A 70 6.31 -8.28 0.19
CA LEU A 70 6.51 -6.93 0.68
C LEU A 70 6.17 -6.87 2.17
N GLU A 71 7.12 -6.42 2.98
CA GLU A 71 6.91 -6.17 4.41
C GLU A 71 6.75 -4.68 4.67
N LEU A 72 5.75 -4.31 5.46
CA LEU A 72 5.52 -2.96 5.95
C LEU A 72 5.32 -2.97 7.46
N PHE A 73 5.84 -1.93 8.10
CA PHE A 73 5.56 -1.59 9.49
C PHE A 73 4.60 -0.39 9.52
N VAL A 74 3.47 -0.56 10.20
CA VAL A 74 2.37 0.41 10.18
C VAL A 74 1.99 0.81 11.60
N GLU A 75 1.75 2.11 11.77
CA GLU A 75 1.20 2.71 12.98
C GLU A 75 -0.25 3.12 12.76
N LEU A 76 -1.12 2.82 13.72
CA LEU A 76 -2.51 3.23 13.74
C LEU A 76 -2.58 4.70 14.09
N VAL A 77 -3.11 5.49 13.17
CA VAL A 77 -3.38 6.91 13.38
C VAL A 77 -4.89 7.10 13.30
N PRO A 78 -5.59 7.30 14.44
CA PRO A 78 -7.04 7.47 14.42
C PRO A 78 -7.49 8.73 13.68
N PRO A 79 -8.75 8.80 13.24
CA PRO A 79 -9.33 10.03 12.72
C PRO A 79 -9.33 11.13 13.80
N PRO A 80 -9.16 12.42 13.41
CA PRO A 80 -9.09 12.93 12.04
C PRO A 80 -7.70 12.85 11.39
N ASP A 81 -6.65 12.55 12.17
CA ASP A 81 -5.26 12.63 11.72
C ASP A 81 -4.91 11.53 10.71
N GLY A 82 -5.48 10.35 10.87
CA GLY A 82 -5.33 9.22 9.95
C GLY A 82 -6.67 8.69 9.45
N ASN A 83 -6.80 8.61 8.13
CA ASN A 83 -8.01 8.10 7.48
C ASN A 83 -7.80 6.73 6.80
N LEU A 84 -6.54 6.34 6.54
CA LEU A 84 -6.22 5.06 5.91
C LEU A 84 -5.83 3.99 6.93
N THR A 85 -5.06 4.36 7.96
CA THR A 85 -4.55 3.40 8.95
C THR A 85 -5.65 2.70 9.74
N PRO A 86 -6.81 3.33 10.08
CA PRO A 86 -7.95 2.57 10.63
C PRO A 86 -8.49 1.51 9.68
N LEU A 87 -8.59 1.83 8.38
CA LEU A 87 -9.04 0.87 7.37
C LEU A 87 -8.05 -0.27 7.17
N LEU A 88 -6.75 0.01 7.20
CA LEU A 88 -5.72 -1.03 7.14
C LEU A 88 -5.71 -1.90 8.39
N ASN A 89 -6.00 -1.32 9.56
CA ASN A 89 -6.06 -2.04 10.82
C ASN A 89 -7.22 -3.06 10.85
N GLU A 90 -8.29 -2.82 10.09
CA GLU A 90 -9.42 -3.75 9.93
C GLU A 90 -9.11 -4.94 9.00
N LEU A 91 -8.05 -4.87 8.19
CA LEU A 91 -7.68 -5.93 7.25
C LEU A 91 -6.95 -7.09 7.93
N ASN A 92 -7.29 -8.30 7.48
CA ASN A 92 -6.76 -9.57 7.97
C ASN A 92 -6.05 -10.36 6.85
N VAL A 93 -5.41 -11.46 7.23
CA VAL A 93 -4.82 -12.40 6.26
C VAL A 93 -5.89 -12.89 5.28
N GLY A 94 -5.57 -12.82 3.98
CA GLY A 94 -6.48 -13.13 2.88
C GLY A 94 -7.24 -11.92 2.33
N ASP A 95 -7.27 -10.79 3.04
CA ASP A 95 -7.89 -9.57 2.54
C ASP A 95 -7.02 -8.89 1.48
N LYS A 96 -7.69 -8.11 0.64
CA LYS A 96 -7.08 -7.46 -0.53
C LYS A 96 -7.07 -5.96 -0.40
N LEU A 97 -6.01 -5.35 -0.89
CA LEU A 97 -5.85 -3.91 -0.97
C LEU A 97 -5.16 -3.52 -2.28
N SER A 98 -5.17 -2.22 -2.57
CA SER A 98 -4.48 -1.69 -3.74
C SER A 98 -3.04 -1.29 -3.41
N ILE A 99 -2.14 -1.50 -4.36
CA ILE A 99 -0.73 -1.10 -4.27
C ILE A 99 -0.26 -0.46 -5.59
N ARG A 100 0.63 0.53 -5.48
CA ARG A 100 1.48 1.00 -6.58
C ARG A 100 2.92 1.27 -6.14
N PRO A 101 3.91 0.99 -7.00
CA PRO A 101 5.30 1.41 -6.76
C PRO A 101 5.43 2.94 -6.86
N ARG A 102 6.44 3.52 -6.21
CA ARG A 102 6.78 4.94 -6.33
C ARG A 102 8.28 5.22 -6.35
#